data_AF-A0A1U7ZWA4-F1
#
_entry.id   AF-A0A1U7ZWA4-F1
#
_cell.length_a   1.000
_cell.length_b   1.000
_cell.length_c   1.000
_cell.angle_alpha   90.00
_cell.angle_beta   90.00
_cell.angle_gamma   90.00
#
_symmetry.space_group_name_H-M   'P 1'
#
loop_
_entity.id
_entity.type
_entity.pdbx_description
1 polymer ?
#
loop_
_entity_poly.entity_id
_entity_poly.type
_entity_poly.pdbx_seq_one_letter_code
_entity_poly.pdbx_strand_id
1 'polypeptide(L)'
;MAAEDNGEFYLRYYVGHKGKFGHEFLEFEFRPDGKLRYANNSNYKNDTMIRKEVFLTPAVLKECRRIIAESEIMKEDDNNWPEPDRVGRQELEIVMGNEHISFTTSKIGSLVDVQSSKDPEGLRIFYYLVQDLKCFVFSLISLHFKIKPI
;
A
#
# COMPACT_ATOMS: atom_id res chain seq x y z
N MET A 1 0.93 -16.78 27.18
CA MET A 1 0.38 -15.41 27.16
C MET A 1 1.16 -14.64 26.12
N ALA A 2 0.62 -14.53 24.90
CA ALA A 2 1.28 -13.78 23.84
C ALA A 2 1.10 -12.29 24.17
N ALA A 3 2.21 -11.56 24.24
CA ALA A 3 2.19 -10.12 24.45
C ALA A 3 1.22 -9.49 23.44
N GLU A 4 0.24 -8.75 23.93
CA GLU A 4 -0.52 -7.82 23.12
C GLU A 4 0.49 -6.79 22.61
N ASP A 5 0.88 -6.92 21.34
CA ASP A 5 1.57 -5.86 20.62
C ASP A 5 0.56 -4.72 20.39
N ASN A 6 0.33 -3.94 21.44
CA ASN A 6 -0.47 -2.71 21.47
C ASN A 6 0.34 -1.50 20.99
N GLY A 7 1.43 -1.72 20.22
CA GLY A 7 2.17 -0.63 19.59
C GLY A 7 1.30 0.12 18.59
N GLU A 8 1.54 1.43 18.44
CA GLU A 8 0.89 2.26 17.43
C GLU A 8 1.02 1.61 16.04
N PHE A 9 -0.05 1.65 15.26
CA PHE A 9 -0.04 1.13 13.90
C PHE A 9 -0.76 2.04 12.95
N TYR A 10 -0.05 2.35 11.88
CA TYR A 10 -0.55 3.09 10.76
C TYR A 10 0.09 2.53 9.50
N LEU A 11 -0.70 2.40 8.45
CA LEU A 11 -0.23 2.01 7.12
C LEU A 11 -0.98 2.86 6.10
N ARG A 12 -0.27 3.53 5.21
CA ARG A 12 -0.83 4.17 4.03
C ARG A 12 -0.07 3.75 2.80
N TYR A 13 -0.80 3.33 1.77
CA TYR A 13 -0.24 3.09 0.45
C TYR A 13 -0.99 3.92 -0.58
N TYR A 14 -0.23 4.58 -1.44
CA TYR A 14 -0.73 5.32 -2.58
C TYR A 14 0.00 4.89 -3.85
N VAL A 15 -0.74 4.76 -4.95
CA VAL A 15 -0.18 4.70 -6.29
C VAL A 15 -1.04 5.54 -7.22
N GLY A 16 -0.40 6.37 -8.02
CA GLY A 16 -1.14 7.18 -8.97
C GLY A 16 -0.27 7.83 -10.02
N HIS A 17 -0.92 8.32 -11.06
CA HIS A 17 -0.27 9.04 -12.15
C HIS A 17 -1.23 10.06 -12.76
N LYS A 18 -0.67 11.10 -13.38
CA LYS A 18 -1.45 12.10 -14.13
C LYS A 18 -1.29 11.83 -15.62
N GLY A 19 -2.27 11.15 -16.19
CA GLY A 19 -2.33 10.83 -17.61
C GLY A 19 -3.12 11.85 -18.42
N LYS A 20 -3.30 11.56 -19.72
CA LYS A 20 -4.11 12.37 -20.65
C LYS A 20 -5.55 12.56 -20.19
N PHE A 21 -6.08 11.60 -19.43
CA PHE A 21 -7.47 11.56 -18.97
C PHE A 21 -7.64 12.06 -17.53
N GLY A 22 -6.62 12.71 -16.96
CA GLY A 22 -6.65 13.24 -15.60
C GLY A 22 -5.83 12.41 -14.62
N HIS A 23 -6.16 12.54 -13.34
CA HIS A 23 -5.43 11.88 -12.25
C HIS A 23 -6.09 10.55 -11.89
N GLU A 24 -5.38 9.45 -12.16
CA GLU A 24 -5.79 8.11 -11.75
C GLU A 24 -4.96 7.65 -10.57
N PHE A 25 -5.62 7.11 -9.55
CA PHE A 25 -4.94 6.65 -8.35
C PHE A 25 -5.71 5.56 -7.60
N LEU A 26 -4.98 4.83 -6.78
CA LEU A 26 -5.47 3.92 -5.77
C LEU A 26 -4.77 4.30 -4.45
N GLU A 27 -5.55 4.47 -3.39
CA GLU A 27 -5.06 4.73 -2.04
C GLU A 27 -5.82 3.89 -1.02
N PHE A 28 -5.10 3.34 -0.05
CA PHE A 28 -5.71 2.78 1.14
C PHE A 28 -4.91 3.12 2.40
N GLU A 29 -5.61 3.26 3.50
CA GLU A 29 -5.08 3.70 4.79
C GLU A 29 -5.69 2.87 5.92
N PHE A 30 -4.84 2.27 6.75
CA PHE A 30 -5.21 1.65 8.02
C PHE A 30 -4.82 2.63 9.14
N ARG A 31 -5.82 3.12 9.85
CA ARG A 31 -5.64 4.09 10.94
C ARG A 31 -5.44 3.39 12.29
N PRO A 32 -4.84 4.08 13.29
CA PRO A 32 -4.66 3.53 14.63
C PRO A 32 -5.97 3.14 15.33
N ASP A 33 -7.10 3.77 14.96
CA ASP A 33 -8.44 3.46 15.46
C ASP A 33 -9.05 2.19 14.82
N GLY A 34 -8.30 1.49 13.96
CA GLY A 34 -8.74 0.30 13.25
C GLY A 34 -9.60 0.58 12.02
N LYS A 35 -9.75 1.84 11.61
CA LYS A 35 -10.48 2.22 10.40
C LYS A 35 -9.62 1.98 9.16
N LEU A 36 -10.14 1.18 8.22
CA LEU A 36 -9.64 1.07 6.85
C LEU A 36 -10.38 2.09 5.97
N ARG A 37 -9.62 2.94 5.27
CA ARG A 37 -10.12 3.86 4.25
C ARG A 37 -9.56 3.43 2.90
N TYR A 38 -10.41 3.44 1.89
CA TYR A 38 -10.08 3.01 0.54
C TYR A 38 -10.62 4.02 -0.47
N ALA A 39 -9.77 4.43 -1.40
CA ALA A 39 -10.12 5.30 -2.52
C ALA A 39 -9.52 4.76 -3.82
N ASN A 40 -10.34 4.65 -4.86
CA ASN A 40 -9.89 4.30 -6.20
C ASN A 40 -10.55 5.24 -7.20
N ASN A 41 -9.71 5.89 -8.01
CA ASN A 41 -10.13 6.74 -9.10
C ASN A 41 -9.51 6.23 -10.40
N SER A 42 -10.30 5.49 -11.18
CA SER A 42 -9.99 5.09 -12.54
C SER A 42 -10.85 5.93 -13.48
N ASN A 43 -10.23 6.73 -14.34
CA ASN A 43 -10.96 7.56 -15.31
C ASN A 43 -11.38 6.75 -16.55
N TYR A 44 -11.31 5.43 -16.46
CA TYR A 44 -11.74 4.52 -17.51
C TYR A 44 -13.27 4.56 -17.64
N LYS A 45 -13.77 4.97 -18.81
CA LYS A 45 -15.21 5.02 -19.15
C LYS A 45 -16.08 5.93 -18.27
N ASN A 46 -15.54 7.02 -17.73
CA ASN A 46 -16.25 7.95 -16.82
C ASN A 46 -16.76 7.26 -15.54
N ASP A 47 -16.01 6.29 -15.02
CA ASP A 47 -16.41 5.65 -13.77
C ASP A 47 -16.36 6.65 -12.60
N THR A 48 -17.21 6.41 -11.61
CA THR A 48 -17.30 7.30 -10.44
C THR A 48 -16.28 6.86 -9.42
N MET A 49 -15.51 7.80 -8.87
CA MET A 49 -14.52 7.52 -7.82
C MET A 49 -15.12 6.69 -6.69
N ILE A 50 -14.49 5.55 -6.41
CA ILE A 50 -14.90 4.65 -5.33
C ILE A 50 -14.26 5.15 -4.04
N ARG A 51 -15.08 5.41 -3.02
CA ARG A 51 -14.63 5.69 -1.65
C ARG A 51 -15.35 4.79 -0.67
N LYS A 52 -14.61 4.09 0.17
CA LYS A 52 -15.14 3.13 1.16
C LYS A 52 -14.38 3.24 2.46
N GLU A 53 -15.11 3.07 3.56
CA GLU A 53 -14.54 3.10 4.91
C GLU A 53 -15.18 2.01 5.76
N VAL A 54 -14.38 1.26 6.51
CA VAL A 54 -14.85 0.17 7.36
C VAL A 54 -13.95 0.03 8.58
N PHE A 55 -14.51 -0.28 9.74
CA PHE A 55 -13.73 -0.65 10.92
C PHE A 55 -13.37 -2.14 10.88
N LEU A 56 -12.09 -2.43 11.07
CA LEU A 56 -11.56 -3.79 11.05
C LEU A 56 -11.52 -4.39 12.45
N THR A 57 -11.59 -5.72 12.51
CA THR A 57 -11.38 -6.42 13.78
C THR A 57 -9.89 -6.45 14.14
N PRO A 58 -9.54 -6.58 15.43
CA PRO A 58 -8.15 -6.72 15.86
C PRO A 58 -7.40 -7.86 15.16
N ALA A 59 -8.10 -8.96 14.81
CA ALA A 59 -7.51 -10.09 14.10
C ALA A 59 -7.02 -9.71 12.70
N VAL A 60 -7.78 -8.87 11.97
CA VAL A 60 -7.40 -8.39 10.63
C VAL A 60 -6.20 -7.44 10.72
N LEU A 61 -6.18 -6.55 11.73
CA LEU A 61 -5.04 -5.65 11.96
C LEU A 61 -3.78 -6.43 12.33
N LYS A 62 -3.91 -7.45 13.19
CA LYS A 62 -2.81 -8.34 13.56
C LYS A 62 -2.21 -9.05 12.35
N GLU A 63 -3.06 -9.52 11.43
CA GLU A 63 -2.60 -10.15 10.20
C GLU A 63 -1.88 -9.17 9.26
N CYS A 64 -2.39 -7.94 9.14
CA CYS A 64 -1.71 -6.90 8.37
C CYS A 64 -0.30 -6.59 8.93
N ARG A 65 -0.17 -6.48 10.26
CA ARG A 65 1.14 -6.35 10.93
C ARG A 65 2.06 -7.54 10.65
N ARG A 66 1.53 -8.77 10.68
CA ARG A 66 2.31 -9.99 10.38
C ARG A 66 2.89 -9.95 8.97
N ILE A 67 2.08 -9.58 7.97
CA ILE A 67 2.52 -9.44 6.58
C ILE A 67 3.67 -8.44 6.46
N ILE A 68 3.57 -7.28 7.10
CA ILE A 68 4.61 -6.23 7.10
C ILE A 68 5.89 -6.72 7.80
N ALA A 69 5.76 -7.36 8.96
CA ALA A 69 6.90 -7.86 9.72
C ALA A 69 7.67 -8.94 8.95
N GLU A 70 6.95 -9.89 8.32
CA GLU A 70 7.56 -10.98 7.54
C GLU A 70 8.21 -10.50 6.24
N SER A 71 7.76 -9.38 5.68
CA SER A 71 8.39 -8.84 4.47
C SER A 71 9.73 -8.16 4.76
N GLU A 72 10.06 -7.90 6.03
CA GLU A 72 11.27 -7.17 6.45
C GLU A 72 11.39 -5.73 5.90
N ILE A 73 10.30 -5.16 5.38
CA ILE A 73 10.28 -3.84 4.72
C ILE A 73 10.76 -2.70 5.62
N MET A 74 10.59 -2.84 6.94
CA MET A 74 11.01 -1.83 7.93
C MET A 74 12.52 -1.66 8.01
N LYS A 75 13.30 -2.58 7.42
CA LYS A 75 14.77 -2.54 7.36
C LYS A 75 15.30 -1.90 6.08
N GLU A 76 14.42 -1.62 5.12
CA GLU A 76 14.77 -1.09 3.80
C GLU A 76 14.82 0.44 3.80
N ASP A 77 15.42 0.99 2.74
CA ASP A 77 15.61 2.43 2.56
C ASP A 77 15.48 2.80 1.07
N ASP A 78 14.81 3.91 0.78
CA ASP A 78 14.46 4.30 -0.59
C ASP A 78 15.48 5.26 -1.24
N ASN A 79 16.61 5.58 -0.61
CA ASN A 79 17.58 6.56 -1.14
C ASN A 79 18.13 6.19 -2.53
N ASN A 80 18.10 4.91 -2.89
CA ASN A 80 18.58 4.41 -4.19
C ASN A 80 17.43 4.00 -5.13
N TRP A 81 16.17 4.19 -4.73
CA TRP A 81 15.03 3.82 -5.54
C TRP A 81 14.76 4.87 -6.63
N PRO A 82 14.12 4.50 -7.75
CA PRO A 82 13.76 5.46 -8.79
C PRO A 82 12.84 6.54 -8.24
N GLU A 83 13.19 7.80 -8.51
CA GLU A 83 12.36 8.96 -8.17
C GLU A 83 11.05 8.98 -8.98
N PRO A 84 9.93 9.49 -8.42
CA PRO A 84 8.67 9.63 -9.13
C PRO A 84 8.80 10.42 -10.43
N ASP A 85 8.09 9.98 -11.47
CA ASP A 85 8.13 10.59 -12.79
C ASP A 85 6.73 10.79 -13.40
N ARG A 86 6.68 11.00 -14.73
CA ARG A 86 5.42 11.16 -15.47
C ARG A 86 4.62 9.86 -15.59
N VAL A 87 5.26 8.70 -15.51
CA VAL A 87 4.64 7.37 -15.56
C VAL A 87 3.86 7.10 -14.28
N GLY A 88 4.37 7.57 -13.14
CA GLY A 88 3.62 7.62 -11.90
C GLY A 88 4.47 7.72 -10.65
N ARG A 89 3.77 7.64 -9.52
CA ARG A 89 4.32 7.69 -8.17
C ARG A 89 3.70 6.58 -7.32
N GLN A 90 4.52 5.99 -6.47
CA GLN A 90 4.12 5.14 -5.37
C GLN A 90 4.61 5.74 -4.05
N GLU A 91 3.79 5.65 -3.01
CA GLU A 91 4.13 6.04 -1.65
C GLU A 91 3.71 4.91 -0.71
N LEU A 92 4.54 4.61 0.28
CA LEU A 92 4.23 3.67 1.35
C LEU A 92 4.72 4.28 2.67
N GLU A 93 3.83 4.42 3.62
CA GLU A 93 4.13 4.94 4.94
C GLU A 93 3.64 3.95 5.99
N ILE A 94 4.51 3.56 6.92
CA ILE A 94 4.21 2.58 7.95
C ILE A 94 4.74 3.07 9.29
N VAL A 95 3.87 3.11 10.30
CA VAL A 95 4.25 3.19 11.71
C VAL A 95 3.93 1.85 12.35
N MET A 96 4.92 1.26 13.04
CA MET A 96 4.74 0.02 13.77
C MET A 96 5.52 0.08 15.09
N GLY A 97 4.81 0.29 16.19
CA GLY A 97 5.43 0.55 17.48
C GLY A 97 6.20 1.87 17.49
N ASN A 98 7.51 1.83 17.66
CA ASN A 98 8.38 3.01 17.68
C ASN A 98 9.12 3.23 16.34
N GLU A 99 8.90 2.38 15.35
CA GLU A 99 9.51 2.46 14.03
C GLU A 99 8.58 3.17 13.05
N HIS A 100 9.15 4.05 12.22
CA HIS A 100 8.43 4.77 11.17
C HIS A 100 9.27 4.77 9.90
N ILE A 101 8.65 4.32 8.80
CA ILE A 101 9.21 4.41 7.46
C ILE A 101 8.26 5.19 6.55
N SER A 102 8.81 5.89 5.56
CA SER A 102 8.06 6.59 4.55
C SER A 102 8.83 6.56 3.24
N PHE A 103 8.41 5.70 2.32
CA PHE A 103 9.03 5.55 1.01
C PHE A 103 8.28 6.31 -0.07
N THR A 104 9.02 6.84 -1.03
CA THR A 104 8.51 7.41 -2.28
C THR A 104 9.32 6.88 -3.45
N THR A 105 8.63 6.31 -4.44
CA THR A 105 9.30 5.80 -5.66
C THR A 105 8.44 5.97 -6.91
N SER A 106 9.04 5.78 -8.09
CA SER A 106 8.31 5.70 -9.36
C SER A 106 7.37 4.49 -9.41
N LYS A 107 6.45 4.50 -10.37
CA LYS A 107 5.57 3.36 -10.61
C LYS A 107 6.36 2.17 -11.16
N ILE A 108 6.36 1.06 -10.43
CA ILE A 108 7.00 -0.19 -10.83
C ILE A 108 6.03 -0.99 -11.71
N GLY A 109 6.41 -1.28 -12.95
CA GLY A 109 5.59 -2.04 -13.88
C GLY A 109 5.81 -3.54 -13.81
N SER A 110 7.06 -3.96 -13.58
CA SER A 110 7.47 -5.37 -13.62
C SER A 110 8.73 -5.64 -12.80
N LEU A 111 9.06 -6.93 -12.62
CA LEU A 111 10.32 -7.36 -12.02
C LEU A 111 11.56 -6.96 -12.85
N VAL A 112 11.40 -6.66 -14.14
CA VAL A 112 12.51 -6.16 -14.96
C VAL A 112 12.94 -4.76 -14.50
N ASP A 113 11.96 -3.92 -14.13
CA ASP A 113 12.23 -2.57 -13.60
C ASP A 113 12.95 -2.66 -12.25
N VAL A 114 12.59 -3.66 -11.42
CA VAL A 114 13.25 -3.94 -10.14
C VAL A 114 14.71 -4.38 -10.35
N GLN A 115 14.94 -5.35 -11.24
CA GLN A 115 16.28 -5.89 -11.51
C GLN A 115 17.25 -4.87 -12.09
N SER A 116 16.75 -3.87 -12.83
CA SER A 116 17.56 -2.81 -13.43
C SER A 116 17.79 -1.60 -12.52
N SER A 117 17.23 -1.61 -11.31
CA SER A 117 17.40 -0.54 -10.33
C SER A 117 18.76 -0.57 -9.62
N LYS A 118 19.06 0.49 -8.86
CA LYS A 118 20.28 0.56 -8.04
C LYS A 118 20.18 -0.22 -6.73
N ASP A 119 18.97 -0.60 -6.34
CA ASP A 119 18.70 -1.43 -5.18
C ASP A 119 17.63 -2.50 -5.50
N PRO A 120 18.02 -3.57 -6.22
CA PRO A 120 17.07 -4.60 -6.65
C PRO A 120 16.46 -5.39 -5.49
N GLU A 121 17.16 -5.52 -4.37
CA GLU A 121 16.70 -6.35 -3.23
C GLU A 121 15.63 -5.62 -2.43
N GLY A 122 15.87 -4.36 -2.03
CA GLY A 122 14.87 -3.56 -1.32
C GLY A 122 13.63 -3.29 -2.17
N LEU A 123 13.80 -2.97 -3.46
CA LEU A 123 12.67 -2.79 -4.37
C LEU A 123 11.88 -4.07 -4.62
N ARG A 124 12.53 -5.25 -4.58
CA ARG A 124 11.85 -6.54 -4.72
C ARG A 124 10.98 -6.81 -3.50
N ILE A 125 11.48 -6.53 -2.29
CA ILE A 125 10.70 -6.60 -1.05
C ILE A 125 9.48 -5.69 -1.12
N PHE A 126 9.69 -4.41 -1.48
CA PHE A 126 8.61 -3.44 -1.68
C PHE A 126 7.57 -3.92 -2.71
N TYR A 127 8.02 -4.42 -3.86
CA TYR A 127 7.16 -4.87 -4.95
C TYR A 127 6.25 -6.03 -4.53
N TYR A 128 6.75 -6.99 -3.76
CA TYR A 128 5.94 -8.12 -3.28
C TYR A 128 5.02 -7.71 -2.13
N LEU A 129 5.50 -6.95 -1.15
CA LEU A 129 4.66 -6.45 -0.05
C LEU A 129 3.46 -5.67 -0.58
N VAL A 130 3.68 -4.77 -1.55
CA VAL A 130 2.59 -3.98 -2.15
C VAL A 130 1.53 -4.88 -2.80
N GLN A 131 1.93 -6.00 -3.42
CA GLN A 131 0.98 -6.95 -3.98
C GLN A 131 0.18 -7.68 -2.91
N ASP A 132 0.85 -8.14 -1.84
CA ASP A 132 0.19 -8.80 -0.72
C ASP A 132 -0.83 -7.87 -0.04
N LEU A 133 -0.45 -6.62 0.21
CA LEU A 133 -1.33 -5.59 0.77
C LEU A 133 -2.52 -5.29 -0.15
N LYS A 134 -2.32 -5.19 -1.47
CA LYS A 134 -3.41 -5.01 -2.43
C LYS A 134 -4.37 -6.19 -2.42
N CYS A 135 -3.86 -7.42 -2.46
CA CYS A 135 -4.67 -8.64 -2.40
C CYS A 135 -5.49 -8.69 -1.10
N PHE A 136 -4.88 -8.35 0.02
CA PHE A 136 -5.53 -8.29 1.32
C PHE A 136 -6.67 -7.25 1.34
N VAL A 137 -6.37 -6.00 0.95
CA VAL A 137 -7.35 -4.90 0.95
C VAL A 137 -8.48 -5.14 -0.06
N PHE A 138 -8.17 -5.59 -1.27
CA PHE A 138 -9.18 -5.87 -2.29
C PHE A 138 -10.15 -6.96 -1.85
N SER A 139 -9.66 -7.98 -1.14
CA SER A 139 -10.52 -9.02 -0.57
C SER A 139 -11.47 -8.45 0.49
N LEU A 140 -10.96 -7.63 1.41
CA LEU A 140 -11.77 -6.97 2.44
C LEU A 140 -12.86 -6.08 1.82
N ILE A 141 -12.49 -5.22 0.87
CA ILE A 141 -13.41 -4.28 0.23
C ILE A 141 -14.44 -5.01 -0.63
N SER A 142 -14.01 -5.98 -1.44
CA SER A 142 -14.89 -6.75 -2.32
C SER A 142 -15.92 -7.56 -1.53
N LEU A 143 -15.50 -8.30 -0.51
CA LEU A 143 -16.41 -9.14 0.28
C LEU A 143 -17.36 -8.31 1.14
N HIS A 144 -16.87 -7.22 1.76
CA HIS A 144 -17.69 -6.40 2.64
C HIS A 144 -18.71 -5.55 1.87
N PHE A 145 -18.29 -4.90 0.79
CA PHE A 145 -19.15 -3.97 0.03
C PHE A 145 -19.80 -4.59 -1.22
N LYS A 146 -19.42 -5.82 -1.58
CA LYS A 146 -19.90 -6.52 -2.79
C LYS A 146 -19.67 -5.73 -4.09
N ILE A 147 -18.50 -5.09 -4.18
CA ILE A 147 -18.08 -4.31 -5.34
C ILE A 147 -16.84 -4.92 -5.98
N LYS A 148 -16.65 -4.64 -7.28
CA LYS A 148 -15.33 -4.81 -7.87
C LYS A 148 -14.42 -3.69 -7.35
N PRO A 149 -13.28 -4.00 -6.73
CA PRO A 149 -12.36 -2.98 -6.23
C PRO A 149 -11.51 -2.35 -7.35
N ILE A 150 -11.83 -2.61 -8.63
CA ILE A 150 -11.16 -2.10 -9.82
C ILE A 150 -12.21 -1.80 -10.87
#